data_AF-A0A7K4FSX3-F1
#
_entry.id   AF-A0A7K4FSX3-F1
#
_cell.length_a   1.000
_cell.length_b   1.000
_cell.length_c   1.000
_cell.angle_alpha   90.00
_cell.angle_beta   90.00
_cell.angle_gamma   90.00
#
_symmetry.space_group_name_H-M   'P 1'
#
loop_
_entity.id
_entity.type
_entity.pdbx_description
1 polymer ?
#
loop_
_entity_poly.entity_id
_entity_poly.type
_entity_poly.pdbx_seq_one_letter_code
_entity_poly.pdbx_strand_id
1 'polypeptide(L)'
;MKAIHNLGKEARHDIIEIMLENRSRKALADELGLTPTAVIKFSRGMTHPSDDTILKIMEIANGKERQKILKIMLNELVSSLIEIINEYPDIKDEKLDELRKILDELENREVMKSITSIM
;
A
#
# COMPACT_ATOMS: atom_id res chain seq x y z
N MET A 1 7.73 8.82 0.60
CA MET A 1 7.11 8.51 -0.71
C MET A 1 5.69 9.07 -0.73
N LYS A 2 5.27 9.81 -1.78
CA LYS A 2 3.92 10.43 -1.82
C LYS A 2 2.78 9.42 -1.62
N ALA A 3 2.91 8.22 -2.20
CA ALA A 3 1.95 7.14 -2.02
C ALA A 3 1.77 6.72 -0.55
N ILE A 4 2.85 6.70 0.26
CA ILE A 4 2.75 6.42 1.70
C ILE A 4 2.10 7.58 2.44
N HIS A 5 2.46 8.82 2.10
CA HIS A 5 1.91 10.01 2.73
C HIS A 5 0.38 10.05 2.65
N ASN A 6 -0.15 9.66 1.49
CA ASN A 6 -1.58 9.64 1.23
C ASN A 6 -2.32 8.44 1.86
N LEU A 7 -1.63 7.55 2.57
CA LEU A 7 -2.29 6.47 3.28
C LEU A 7 -2.99 6.98 4.53
N GLY A 8 -4.26 6.59 4.69
CA GLY A 8 -5.08 6.87 5.84
C GLY A 8 -4.65 6.08 7.08
N LYS A 9 -5.31 6.39 8.21
CA LYS A 9 -4.99 5.76 9.50
C LYS A 9 -5.30 4.26 9.48
N GLU A 10 -6.40 3.86 8.85
CA GLU A 10 -6.84 2.46 8.76
C GLU A 10 -5.86 1.62 7.94
N ALA A 11 -5.48 2.07 6.74
CA ALA A 11 -4.48 1.35 5.95
C ALA A 11 -3.14 1.19 6.67
N ARG A 12 -2.68 2.22 7.39
CA ARG A 12 -1.45 2.14 8.19
C ARG A 12 -1.59 1.18 9.37
N HIS A 13 -2.78 1.08 9.96
CA HIS A 13 -3.09 0.09 10.99
C HIS A 13 -3.07 -1.33 10.41
N ASP A 14 -3.74 -1.56 9.29
CA ASP A 14 -3.77 -2.86 8.61
C ASP A 14 -2.37 -3.34 8.19
N ILE A 15 -1.51 -2.41 7.77
CA ILE A 15 -0.10 -2.70 7.49
C ILE A 15 0.62 -3.22 8.74
N ILE A 16 0.35 -2.66 9.92
CA ILE A 16 0.92 -3.16 11.18
C ILE A 16 0.40 -4.55 11.51
N GLU A 17 -0.89 -4.81 11.31
CA GLU A 17 -1.48 -6.12 11.55
C GLU A 17 -0.87 -7.19 10.64
N ILE A 18 -0.63 -6.90 9.35
CA ILE A 18 0.10 -7.81 8.45
C ILE A 18 1.46 -8.21 9.03
N MET A 19 2.21 -7.25 9.54
CA MET A 19 3.52 -7.54 10.12
C MET A 19 3.37 -8.43 11.34
N LEU A 20 2.39 -8.16 12.21
CA LEU A 20 2.14 -8.91 13.43
C LEU A 20 1.59 -10.34 13.19
N GLU A 21 1.16 -10.68 11.98
CA GLU A 21 0.79 -12.06 11.63
C GLU A 21 1.95 -13.05 11.85
N ASN A 22 3.19 -12.62 11.60
CA ASN A 22 4.37 -13.51 11.60
C ASN A 22 5.37 -13.19 12.71
N ARG A 23 5.12 -12.19 13.54
CA ARG A 23 6.07 -11.72 14.57
C ARG A 23 5.36 -11.15 15.77
N SER A 24 6.00 -11.32 16.93
CA SER A 24 5.51 -10.70 18.16
C SER A 24 5.65 -9.17 18.10
N ARG A 25 4.85 -8.46 18.90
CA ARG A 25 4.96 -6.99 19.04
C ARG A 25 6.36 -6.53 19.46
N LYS A 26 7.05 -7.33 20.26
CA LYS A 26 8.43 -7.04 20.67
C LYS A 26 9.40 -7.16 19.48
N ALA A 27 9.33 -8.26 18.74
CA ALA A 27 10.19 -8.48 17.58
C ALA A 27 9.98 -7.39 16.52
N LEU A 28 8.72 -7.05 16.21
CA LEU A 28 8.42 -5.96 15.29
C LEU A 28 8.93 -4.60 15.79
N ALA A 29 8.83 -4.34 17.10
CA ALA A 29 9.36 -3.11 17.67
C ALA A 29 10.88 -3.03 17.53
N ASP A 30 11.59 -4.12 17.81
CA ASP A 30 13.05 -4.21 17.67
C ASP A 30 13.48 -3.98 16.21
N GLU A 31 12.81 -4.62 15.24
CA GLU A 31 13.09 -4.45 13.80
C GLU A 31 12.80 -3.02 13.28
N LEU A 32 11.80 -2.35 13.85
CA LEU A 32 11.43 -0.98 13.49
C LEU A 32 12.23 0.08 14.25
N GLY A 33 13.04 -0.31 15.25
CA GLY A 33 13.72 0.64 16.14
C GLY A 33 12.74 1.45 17.00
N LEU A 34 11.63 0.85 17.40
CA LEU A 34 10.55 1.47 18.17
C LEU A 34 10.40 0.80 19.54
N THR A 35 9.59 1.40 20.41
CA THR A 35 9.20 0.75 21.67
C THR A 35 8.08 -0.25 21.44
N PRO A 36 8.01 -1.37 22.20
CA PRO A 36 6.86 -2.28 22.15
C PRO A 36 5.53 -1.56 22.41
N THR A 37 5.54 -0.52 23.25
CA THR A 37 4.36 0.32 23.51
C THR A 37 3.89 1.07 22.27
N ALA A 38 4.79 1.57 21.42
CA ALA A 38 4.40 2.20 20.15
C ALA A 38 3.67 1.21 19.24
N VAL A 39 4.22 0.00 19.09
CA VAL A 39 3.59 -1.06 18.30
C VAL A 39 2.22 -1.46 18.87
N ILE A 40 2.07 -1.55 20.20
CA ILE A 40 0.77 -1.79 20.85
C ILE A 40 -0.24 -0.68 20.53
N LYS A 41 0.19 0.59 20.57
CA LYS A 41 -0.70 1.72 20.25
C LYS A 41 -1.13 1.67 18.79
N PHE A 42 -0.23 1.33 17.87
CA PHE A 42 -0.57 1.12 16.46
C PHE A 42 -1.57 -0.03 16.28
N SER A 43 -1.29 -1.20 16.86
CA SER A 43 -2.17 -2.39 16.75
C SER A 43 -3.52 -2.24 17.47
N ARG A 44 -3.75 -1.13 18.18
CA ARG A 44 -5.03 -0.82 18.84
C ARG A 44 -5.73 0.38 18.20
N GLY A 45 -5.21 0.91 17.09
CA GLY A 45 -5.73 2.11 16.43
C GLY A 45 -5.65 3.40 17.28
N MET A 46 -4.89 3.39 18.37
CA MET A 46 -4.76 4.57 19.26
C MET A 46 -3.92 5.68 18.65
N THR A 47 -2.98 5.30 17.77
CA THR A 47 -2.15 6.18 16.97
C THR A 47 -1.76 5.44 15.68
N HIS A 48 -1.21 6.14 14.70
CA HIS A 48 -0.83 5.52 13.42
C HIS A 48 0.68 5.65 13.18
N PRO A 49 1.29 4.67 12.50
CA PRO A 49 2.67 4.76 12.03
C PRO A 49 2.94 6.03 11.22
N SER A 50 4.13 6.62 11.37
CA SER A 50 4.59 7.72 10.50
C SER A 50 4.97 7.21 9.12
N ASP A 51 5.21 8.12 8.17
CA ASP A 51 5.69 7.78 6.83
C ASP A 51 7.01 7.00 6.90
N ASP A 52 7.92 7.42 7.79
CA ASP A 52 9.20 6.75 8.01
C ASP A 52 9.03 5.34 8.58
N THR A 53 8.07 5.14 9.50
CA THR A 53 7.75 3.80 10.00
C THR A 53 7.21 2.90 8.88
N ILE A 54 6.30 3.38 8.04
CA ILE A 54 5.78 2.59 6.91
C ILE A 54 6.88 2.29 5.88
N LEU A 55 7.77 3.25 5.59
CA LEU A 55 8.94 3.02 4.75
C LEU A 55 9.83 1.92 5.32
N LYS A 56 10.10 1.96 6.64
CA LYS A 56 10.89 0.92 7.28
C LYS A 56 10.22 -0.45 7.22
N ILE A 57 8.90 -0.50 7.40
CA ILE A 57 8.09 -1.71 7.21
C ILE A 57 8.31 -2.28 5.80
N MET A 58 8.27 -1.45 4.76
CA MET A 58 8.48 -1.91 3.38
C MET A 58 9.88 -2.52 3.16
N GLU A 59 10.90 -1.98 3.83
CA GLU A 59 12.27 -2.51 3.79
C GLU A 59 12.37 -3.89 4.43
N ILE A 60 11.80 -4.06 5.63
CA ILE A 60 11.93 -5.30 6.43
C ILE A 60 10.90 -6.38 6.06
N ALA A 61 9.82 -6.02 5.34
CA ALA A 61 8.80 -6.95 4.91
C ALA A 61 9.37 -7.99 3.93
N ASN A 62 9.05 -9.26 4.17
CA ASN A 62 9.36 -10.34 3.23
C ASN A 62 8.46 -10.24 1.97
N GLY A 63 8.72 -11.07 0.96
CA GLY A 63 8.01 -11.00 -0.31
C GLY A 63 6.48 -11.12 -0.20
N LYS A 64 5.96 -11.99 0.69
CA LYS A 64 4.52 -12.19 0.87
C LYS A 64 3.88 -11.00 1.62
N GLU A 65 4.53 -10.54 2.69
CA GLU A 65 4.09 -9.38 3.46
C GLU A 65 4.07 -8.12 2.59
N ARG A 66 5.16 -7.88 1.85
CA ARG A 66 5.29 -6.74 0.94
C ARG A 66 4.18 -6.76 -0.12
N GLN A 67 3.84 -7.93 -0.66
CA GLN A 67 2.73 -8.04 -1.61
C GLN A 67 1.38 -7.67 -0.97
N LYS A 68 1.11 -8.11 0.27
CA LYS A 68 -0.11 -7.72 0.99
C LYS A 68 -0.15 -6.21 1.25
N ILE A 69 0.96 -5.64 1.70
CA ILE A 69 1.07 -4.19 1.97
C ILE A 69 0.85 -3.38 0.70
N LEU A 70 1.49 -3.76 -0.42
CA LEU A 70 1.29 -3.08 -1.70
C LEU A 70 -0.17 -3.12 -2.17
N LYS A 71 -0.90 -4.22 -1.89
CA LYS A 71 -2.33 -4.29 -2.19
C LYS A 71 -3.15 -3.31 -1.36
N ILE A 72 -2.88 -3.17 -0.07
CA ILE A 72 -3.54 -2.15 0.78
C ILE A 72 -3.29 -0.76 0.19
N MET A 73 -2.02 -0.45 -0.08
CA MET A 73 -1.64 0.86 -0.62
C MET A 73 -2.32 1.15 -1.95
N LEU A 74 -2.32 0.18 -2.86
CA LEU A 74 -2.96 0.34 -4.17
C LEU A 74 -4.46 0.53 -4.04
N ASN A 75 -5.13 -0.28 -3.22
CA ASN A 75 -6.57 -0.20 -3.02
C ASN A 75 -6.97 1.18 -2.48
N GLU A 76 -6.28 1.69 -1.46
CA GLU A 76 -6.62 2.99 -0.87
C GLU A 76 -6.46 4.13 -1.88
N LEU A 77 -5.33 4.18 -2.58
CA LEU A 77 -5.05 5.22 -3.56
C LEU A 77 -6.00 5.17 -4.77
N VAL A 78 -6.30 3.97 -5.26
CA VAL A 78 -7.21 3.77 -6.39
C VAL A 78 -8.65 4.08 -5.98
N SER A 79 -9.09 3.68 -4.78
CA SER A 79 -10.42 4.02 -4.26
C SER A 79 -10.62 5.53 -4.20
N SER A 80 -9.67 6.28 -3.62
CA SER A 80 -9.77 7.75 -3.59
C SER A 80 -9.76 8.37 -4.99
N LEU A 81 -9.01 7.80 -5.93
CA LEU A 81 -9.02 8.28 -7.31
C LEU A 81 -10.35 7.99 -8.02
N ILE A 82 -10.92 6.80 -7.83
CA ILE A 82 -12.22 6.41 -8.37
C ILE A 82 -13.32 7.35 -7.85
N GLU A 83 -13.30 7.68 -6.55
CA GLU A 83 -14.22 8.64 -5.96
C GLU A 83 -14.15 10.00 -6.67
N ILE A 84 -12.95 10.55 -6.84
CA ILE A 84 -12.74 11.84 -7.52
C ILE A 84 -13.26 11.78 -8.97
N ILE A 85 -12.92 10.75 -9.74
CA ILE A 85 -13.33 10.63 -11.15
C ILE A 85 -14.85 10.49 -11.26
N ASN A 86 -15.47 9.73 -10.37
CA ASN A 86 -16.92 9.54 -10.37
C ASN A 86 -17.68 10.79 -9.94
N GLU A 87 -17.15 11.55 -8.97
CA GLU A 87 -17.74 12.83 -8.54
C GLU A 87 -17.61 13.92 -9.61
N TYR A 88 -16.54 13.89 -10.41
CA TYR A 88 -16.23 14.90 -11.43
C TYR A 88 -15.97 14.26 -12.81
N PRO A 89 -16.99 13.71 -13.49
CA PRO A 89 -16.80 12.91 -14.71
C PRO A 89 -16.24 13.69 -15.91
N ASP A 90 -16.43 15.01 -15.93
CA ASP A 90 -15.95 15.90 -17.01
C ASP A 90 -14.53 16.45 -16.76
N ILE A 91 -13.86 16.01 -15.69
CA ILE A 91 -12.50 16.46 -15.38
C ILE A 91 -11.54 16.12 -16.54
N LYS A 92 -10.76 17.13 -16.96
CA LYS A 92 -9.71 17.00 -17.98
C LYS A 92 -8.38 17.38 -17.36
N ASP A 93 -7.48 16.40 -17.25
CA ASP A 93 -6.14 16.60 -16.70
C ASP A 93 -5.16 15.67 -17.42
N GLU A 94 -3.99 16.20 -17.79
CA GLU A 94 -2.96 15.45 -18.51
C GLU A 94 -2.49 14.20 -17.74
N LYS A 95 -2.55 14.22 -16.40
CA LYS A 95 -2.20 13.07 -15.55
C LYS A 95 -3.21 11.94 -15.64
N LEU A 96 -4.48 12.23 -15.91
CA LEU A 96 -5.48 11.18 -16.14
C LEU A 96 -5.24 10.50 -17.49
N ASP A 97 -4.83 11.26 -18.50
CA ASP A 97 -4.44 10.69 -19.79
C ASP A 97 -3.14 9.87 -19.70
N GLU A 98 -2.17 10.33 -18.91
CA GLU A 98 -0.95 9.55 -18.59
C GLU A 98 -1.31 8.25 -17.86
N LEU A 99 -2.19 8.30 -16.86
CA LEU A 99 -2.65 7.12 -16.13
C LEU A 99 -3.36 6.12 -17.04
N ARG A 100 -4.26 6.57 -17.93
CA ARG A 100 -4.93 5.71 -18.92
C ARG A 100 -3.92 4.94 -19.77
N LYS A 101 -2.90 5.62 -20.30
CA LYS A 101 -1.84 4.97 -21.09
C LYS A 101 -1.08 3.91 -20.29
N ILE A 102 -0.75 4.19 -19.03
CA ILE A 102 -0.08 3.22 -18.16
C ILE A 102 -0.95 1.98 -17.94
N LEU A 103 -2.26 2.15 -17.73
CA LEU A 103 -3.20 1.04 -17.55
C LEU A 103 -3.32 0.20 -18.82
N ASP A 104 -3.44 0.83 -19.99
CA ASP A 104 -3.50 0.15 -21.29
C ASP A 104 -2.22 -0.66 -21.54
N GLU A 105 -1.05 -0.11 -21.22
CA GLU A 105 0.23 -0.82 -21.33
C GLU A 105 0.31 -2.05 -20.40
N LEU A 106 -0.24 -1.94 -19.18
CA LEU A 106 -0.26 -3.05 -18.22
C LEU A 106 -1.16 -4.19 -18.72
N GLU A 107 -2.35 -3.88 -19.25
CA GLU A 107 -3.25 -4.86 -19.84
C GLU A 107 -2.57 -5.62 -21.00
N ASN A 108 -1.93 -4.88 -21.92
CA ASN A 108 -1.21 -5.47 -23.04
C ASN A 108 -0.09 -6.44 -22.60
N ARG A 109 0.63 -6.12 -21.52
CA ARG A 109 1.67 -7.01 -20.97
C ARG A 109 1.08 -8.30 -20.41
N GLU A 110 -0.05 -8.23 -19.71
CA GLU A 110 -0.73 -9.41 -19.16
C GLU A 110 -1.31 -10.32 -20.27
N VAL A 111 -1.87 -9.72 -21.32
CA VAL A 111 -2.30 -10.47 -22.52
C VAL A 111 -1.13 -11.19 -23.18
N MET A 112 0.01 -10.52 -23.36
CA MET A 112 1.20 -11.12 -23.97
C MET A 112 1.79 -12.28 -23.14
N LYS A 113 1.80 -12.15 -21.80
CA LYS A 113 2.20 -13.26 -20.90
C LYS A 113 1.27 -14.46 -21.05
N SER A 114 -0.03 -14.22 -21.16
CA SER A 114 -1.04 -15.27 -21.30
C SER A 114 -0.89 -16.04 -22.61
N ILE A 115 -0.62 -15.34 -23.73
CA ILE A 115 -0.35 -15.97 -25.04
C ILE A 115 0.94 -16.81 -24.99
N THR A 116 2.01 -16.26 -24.42
CA THR A 116 3.31 -16.96 -24.32
C THR A 116 3.25 -18.18 -23.40
N SER A 117 2.37 -18.19 -22.40
CA SER A 117 2.18 -19.33 -21.50
C SER A 117 1.38 -20.49 -22.12
N ILE A 118 0.71 -20.26 -23.26
CA ILE A 118 -0.10 -21.25 -23.97
C ILE A 118 0.69 -21.86 -25.16
N MET A 119 1.74 -21.17 -25.62
CA MET A 119 2.68 -21.66 -26.66
C MET A 119 3.80 -22.48 -26.05
#